data_AF-A0A351AQR2-F1
#
_entry.id   AF-A0A351AQR2-F1
#
_cell.length_a   1.000
_cell.length_b   1.000
_cell.length_c   1.000
_cell.angle_alpha   90.00
_cell.angle_beta   90.00
_cell.angle_gamma   90.00
#
_symmetry.space_group_name_H-M   'P 1'
#
loop_
_entity.id
_entity.type
_entity.pdbx_description
1 polymer ?
#
loop_
_entity_poly.entity_id
_entity_poly.type
_entity_poly.pdbx_seq_one_letter_code
_entity_poly.pdbx_strand_id
1 'polypeptide(L)'
;MQIYATKQAYLVEGNLDVCRLHEIGVKNAVAPCGTALTQEQIDLLKTRAERVTIIGDTDKAGVEAVQKNAKLMTEAGLSVSVMELPAELGKDADEFFRTHQHEFDECNLQRTNDYIPWICKKWMDAATSQTEK
;
A
#
# COMPACT_ATOMS: atom_id res chain seq x y z
N MET A 1 -18.35 9.98 0.15
CA MET A 1 -17.24 9.01 0.32
C MET A 1 -15.94 9.74 0.03
N GLN A 2 -14.95 9.72 0.94
CA GLN A 2 -13.72 10.53 0.88
C GLN A 2 -12.89 10.27 -0.40
N ILE A 3 -12.95 9.06 -0.96
CA ILE A 3 -12.34 8.70 -2.24
C ILE A 3 -12.80 9.63 -3.38
N TYR A 4 -14.08 10.03 -3.45
CA TYR A 4 -14.56 10.93 -4.51
C TYR A 4 -14.04 12.36 -4.35
N ALA A 5 -13.71 12.78 -3.13
CA ALA A 5 -13.20 14.11 -2.85
C ALA A 5 -11.68 14.19 -3.07
N THR A 6 -10.94 13.17 -2.64
CA THR A 6 -9.47 13.15 -2.73
C THR A 6 -8.95 12.50 -4.00
N LYS A 7 -9.79 11.70 -4.68
CA LYS A 7 -9.42 10.80 -5.79
C LYS A 7 -8.27 9.85 -5.43
N GLN A 8 -8.12 9.54 -4.15
CA GLN A 8 -7.08 8.67 -3.62
C GLN A 8 -7.72 7.53 -2.82
N ALA A 9 -7.17 6.33 -2.97
CA ALA A 9 -7.51 5.17 -2.14
C ALA A 9 -6.26 4.60 -1.48
N TYR A 10 -6.40 4.12 -0.23
CA TYR A 10 -5.38 3.33 0.45
C TYR A 10 -5.78 1.86 0.41
N LEU A 11 -5.00 1.02 -0.26
CA LEU A 11 -5.25 -0.42 -0.33
C LEU A 11 -4.42 -1.12 0.74
N VAL A 12 -5.09 -1.78 1.68
CA VAL A 12 -4.47 -2.58 2.75
C VAL A 12 -4.82 -4.06 2.60
N GLU A 13 -4.07 -4.94 3.26
CA GLU A 13 -4.27 -6.40 3.18
C GLU A 13 -5.55 -6.84 3.90
N GLY A 14 -5.76 -6.36 5.13
CA GLY A 14 -6.79 -6.87 6.04
C GLY A 14 -7.95 -5.90 6.31
N ASN A 15 -9.11 -6.47 6.65
CA ASN A 15 -10.26 -5.67 7.09
C ASN A 15 -10.00 -4.93 8.42
N LEU A 16 -9.14 -5.47 9.29
CA LEU A 16 -8.77 -4.82 10.55
C LEU A 16 -7.95 -3.56 10.31
N ASP A 17 -7.03 -3.58 9.33
CA ASP A 17 -6.27 -2.41 8.90
C ASP A 17 -7.20 -1.30 8.37
N VAL A 18 -8.24 -1.67 7.62
CA VAL A 18 -9.28 -0.72 7.17
C VAL A 18 -9.95 -0.08 8.38
N CYS A 19 -10.39 -0.87 9.35
CA CYS A 19 -11.01 -0.33 10.57
C CYS A 19 -10.07 0.62 11.30
N ARG A 20 -8.79 0.24 11.50
CA ARG A 20 -7.78 1.09 12.15
C ARG A 20 -7.59 2.42 11.43
N LEU A 21 -7.36 2.38 10.12
CA LEU A 21 -7.16 3.57 9.31
C LEU A 21 -8.39 4.48 9.34
N HIS A 22 -9.59 3.89 9.31
CA HIS A 22 -10.81 4.66 9.47
C HIS A 22 -10.92 5.29 10.85
N GLU A 23 -10.55 4.60 11.94
CA GLU A 23 -10.56 5.14 13.31
C GLU A 23 -9.71 6.41 13.42
N ILE A 24 -8.55 6.46 12.75
CA ILE A 24 -7.65 7.62 12.76
C ILE A 24 -8.00 8.69 11.71
N GLY A 25 -9.11 8.55 10.99
CA GLY A 25 -9.62 9.56 10.04
C GLY A 25 -9.30 9.31 8.56
N VAL A 26 -8.58 8.24 8.22
CA VAL A 26 -8.27 7.84 6.85
C VAL A 26 -9.43 7.01 6.29
N LYS A 27 -10.55 7.66 5.95
CA LYS A 27 -11.79 6.97 5.51
C LYS A 27 -11.77 6.50 4.06
N ASN A 28 -10.66 6.68 3.35
CA ASN A 28 -10.44 6.19 1.99
C ASN A 28 -9.58 4.92 1.93
N ALA A 29 -9.41 4.24 3.07
CA ALA A 29 -8.83 2.90 3.12
C ALA A 29 -9.83 1.80 2.73
N VAL A 30 -9.35 0.81 1.98
CA VAL A 30 -10.10 -0.35 1.47
C VAL A 30 -9.19 -1.60 1.47
N ALA A 31 -9.78 -2.79 1.56
CA ALA A 31 -9.06 -4.06 1.50
C ALA A 31 -9.80 -5.07 0.63
N PRO A 32 -9.10 -6.02 -0.03
CA PRO A 32 -9.74 -7.20 -0.56
C PRO A 32 -10.15 -8.11 0.61
N CYS A 33 -11.38 -8.64 0.60
CA CYS A 33 -11.91 -9.43 1.72
C CYS A 33 -11.34 -10.85 1.81
N GLY A 34 -10.01 -10.98 1.94
CA GLY A 34 -9.32 -12.27 2.12
C GLY A 34 -9.11 -13.07 0.83
N THR A 35 -9.21 -12.42 -0.33
CA THR A 35 -8.97 -13.04 -1.64
C THR A 35 -7.94 -12.26 -2.44
N ALA A 36 -7.38 -12.88 -3.47
CA ALA A 36 -6.58 -12.15 -4.44
C ALA A 36 -7.40 -10.99 -5.04
N LEU A 37 -6.74 -9.85 -5.25
CA LEU A 37 -7.33 -8.69 -5.90
C LEU A 37 -7.77 -9.07 -7.32
N THR A 38 -9.05 -8.87 -7.64
CA THR A 38 -9.62 -9.24 -8.94
C THR A 38 -9.56 -8.06 -9.93
N GLN A 39 -9.61 -8.36 -11.23
CA GLN A 39 -9.68 -7.32 -12.26
C GLN A 39 -10.90 -6.41 -12.07
N GLU A 40 -12.06 -6.98 -11.72
CA GLU A 40 -13.28 -6.22 -11.46
C GLU A 40 -13.10 -5.20 -10.32
N GLN A 41 -12.37 -5.58 -9.26
CA GLN A 41 -12.04 -4.67 -8.15
C GLN A 41 -11.09 -3.55 -8.61
N ILE A 42 -10.12 -3.86 -9.47
CA ILE A 42 -9.20 -2.88 -10.05
C ILE A 42 -9.96 -1.88 -10.93
N ASP A 43 -10.86 -2.35 -11.79
CA ASP A 43 -11.68 -1.50 -12.65
C ASP A 43 -12.61 -0.62 -11.82
N LEU A 44 -13.18 -1.17 -10.74
CA LEU A 44 -13.99 -0.43 -9.78
C LEU A 44 -13.19 0.70 -9.11
N LEU A 45 -11.95 0.43 -8.72
CA LEU A 45 -11.04 1.44 -8.16
C LEU A 45 -10.70 2.52 -9.19
N LYS A 46 -10.41 2.14 -10.43
CA LYS A 46 -10.06 3.05 -11.52
C LYS A 46 -11.16 4.06 -11.85
N THR A 47 -12.43 3.69 -11.70
CA THR A 47 -13.56 4.63 -11.85
C THR A 47 -13.68 5.64 -10.71
N ARG A 48 -12.99 5.43 -9.59
CA ARG A 48 -13.17 6.20 -8.34
C ARG A 48 -11.91 6.91 -7.85
N ALA A 49 -10.73 6.38 -8.13
CA ALA A 49 -9.44 6.89 -7.67
C ALA A 49 -8.48 7.08 -8.85
N GLU A 50 -7.77 8.21 -8.85
CA GLU A 50 -6.67 8.49 -9.77
C GLU A 50 -5.34 7.91 -9.25
N ARG A 51 -5.20 7.84 -7.92
CA ARG A 51 -4.03 7.26 -7.24
C ARG A 51 -4.45 6.22 -6.20
N VAL A 52 -3.76 5.09 -6.21
CA VAL A 52 -3.89 4.04 -5.20
C VAL A 52 -2.55 3.90 -4.47
N THR A 53 -2.57 4.07 -3.15
CA THR A 53 -1.41 3.82 -2.30
C THR A 53 -1.59 2.49 -1.61
N ILE A 54 -0.69 1.53 -1.83
CA ILE A 54 -0.71 0.25 -1.13
C ILE A 54 0.06 0.39 0.19
N ILE A 55 -0.57 -0.03 1.28
CA ILE A 55 0.08 -0.20 2.59
C ILE A 55 0.05 -1.70 2.87
N GLY A 56 1.18 -2.37 2.63
CA GLY A 56 1.30 -3.82 2.84
C GLY A 56 2.08 -4.15 4.10
N ASP A 57 2.01 -5.42 4.47
CA ASP A 57 2.70 -5.94 5.64
C ASP A 57 4.22 -5.89 5.44
N THR A 58 4.96 -5.77 6.55
CA THR A 58 6.42 -5.64 6.52
C THR A 58 7.14 -6.97 6.36
N ASP A 59 6.40 -8.08 6.31
CA ASP A 59 6.98 -9.41 6.10
C ASP A 59 7.25 -9.71 4.62
N LYS A 60 7.95 -10.83 4.35
CA LYS A 60 8.31 -11.18 2.96
C LYS A 60 7.09 -11.47 2.08
N ALA A 61 6.05 -12.08 2.64
CA ALA A 61 4.86 -12.44 1.89
C ALA A 61 4.04 -11.20 1.53
N GLY A 62 3.91 -10.24 2.46
CA GLY A 62 3.28 -8.94 2.24
C GLY A 62 4.01 -8.13 1.17
N VAL A 63 5.36 -8.09 1.20
CA VAL A 63 6.13 -7.40 0.16
C VAL A 63 5.91 -8.01 -1.24
N GLU A 64 5.85 -9.35 -1.35
CA GLU A 64 5.54 -10.03 -2.61
C GLU A 64 4.11 -9.75 -3.08
N ALA A 65 3.14 -9.71 -2.16
CA ALA A 65 1.75 -9.37 -2.45
C ALA A 65 1.61 -7.92 -2.94
N VAL A 66 2.32 -6.97 -2.31
CA VAL A 66 2.41 -5.57 -2.75
C VAL A 66 2.97 -5.50 -4.17
N GLN A 67 4.06 -6.19 -4.47
CA GLN A 67 4.65 -6.21 -5.83
C GLN A 67 3.65 -6.72 -6.87
N LYS A 68 2.98 -7.84 -6.58
CA LYS A 68 2.00 -8.44 -7.47
C LYS A 68 0.81 -7.51 -7.73
N ASN A 69 0.23 -6.96 -6.66
CA ASN A 69 -0.94 -6.08 -6.74
C ASN A 69 -0.59 -4.76 -7.43
N ALA A 70 0.56 -4.17 -7.10
CA ALA A 70 1.02 -2.93 -7.72
C ALA A 70 1.29 -3.10 -9.22
N LYS A 71 1.90 -4.23 -9.63
CA LYS A 71 2.08 -4.58 -11.04
C LYS A 71 0.73 -4.66 -11.77
N LEU A 72 -0.22 -5.45 -11.25
CA LEU A 72 -1.56 -5.61 -11.83
C LEU A 72 -2.28 -4.27 -12.01
N MET A 73 -2.29 -3.43 -10.97
CA MET A 73 -2.95 -2.13 -11.01
C MET A 73 -2.24 -1.15 -11.97
N THR A 74 -0.91 -1.16 -12.00
CA THR A 74 -0.13 -0.32 -12.93
C THR A 74 -0.36 -0.74 -14.38
N GLU A 75 -0.39 -2.04 -14.66
CA GLU A 75 -0.72 -2.59 -15.99
C GLU A 75 -2.15 -2.23 -16.42
N ALA A 76 -3.08 -2.14 -15.47
CA ALA A 76 -4.44 -1.66 -15.71
C ALA A 76 -4.53 -0.13 -15.88
N GLY A 77 -3.42 0.61 -15.74
CA GLY A 77 -3.34 2.06 -15.95
C GLY A 77 -3.72 2.91 -14.75
N LEU A 78 -3.62 2.38 -13.52
CA LEU A 78 -3.71 3.17 -12.29
C LEU A 78 -2.37 3.79 -11.93
N SER A 79 -2.39 4.97 -11.30
CA SER A 79 -1.20 5.51 -10.64
C SER A 79 -1.05 4.82 -9.29
N VAL A 80 -0.01 4.01 -9.13
CA VAL A 80 0.21 3.23 -7.91
C VAL A 80 1.43 3.74 -7.15
N SER A 81 1.26 3.93 -5.85
CA SER A 81 2.34 4.22 -4.91
C SER A 81 2.34 3.16 -3.80
N VAL A 82 3.47 2.97 -3.13
CA VAL A 82 3.66 2.03 -2.02
C VAL A 82 4.13 2.81 -0.80
N MET A 83 3.46 2.63 0.33
CA MET A 83 3.86 3.15 1.62
C MET A 83 4.51 2.03 2.43
N GLU A 84 5.78 2.21 2.79
CA GLU A 84 6.51 1.23 3.61
C GLU A 84 6.42 1.61 5.10
N LEU A 85 5.83 0.72 5.91
CA LEU A 85 5.81 0.88 7.36
C LEU A 85 7.17 0.49 7.98
N PRO A 86 7.57 1.09 9.11
CA PRO A 86 8.77 0.69 9.84
C PRO A 86 8.56 -0.71 10.47
N ALA A 87 9.31 -1.70 9.99
CA ALA A 87 9.19 -3.10 10.42
C ALA A 87 9.46 -3.31 11.93
N GLU A 88 10.21 -2.39 12.55
CA GLU A 88 10.49 -2.38 13.97
C GLU A 88 9.36 -1.81 14.85
N LEU A 89 8.40 -1.10 14.25
CA LEU A 89 7.29 -0.44 14.96
C LEU A 89 5.93 -1.11 14.74
N GLY A 90 5.79 -1.98 13.74
CA GLY A 90 4.58 -2.77 13.50
C GLY A 90 4.69 -3.63 12.26
N LYS A 91 3.97 -4.75 12.24
CA LYS A 91 3.96 -5.68 11.10
C LYS A 91 2.98 -5.29 10.01
N ASP A 92 1.88 -4.67 10.41
CA ASP A 92 0.78 -4.26 9.56
C ASP A 92 0.30 -2.85 9.95
N ALA A 93 -0.69 -2.33 9.23
CA ALA A 93 -1.24 -1.01 9.51
C ALA A 93 -2.01 -0.97 10.83
N ASP A 94 -2.69 -2.05 11.24
CA ASP A 94 -3.35 -2.10 12.54
C ASP A 94 -2.36 -1.95 13.70
N GLU A 95 -1.29 -2.75 13.74
CA GLU A 95 -0.28 -2.75 14.80
C GLU A 95 0.45 -1.41 14.86
N PHE A 96 0.85 -0.88 13.71
CA PHE A 96 1.59 0.39 13.65
C PHE A 96 0.72 1.58 14.10
N PHE A 97 -0.47 1.75 13.52
CA PHE A 97 -1.31 2.92 13.81
C PHE A 97 -2.09 2.81 15.11
N ARG A 98 -2.07 1.67 15.79
CA ARG A 98 -2.63 1.56 17.15
C ARG A 98 -1.89 2.44 18.13
N THR A 99 -0.56 2.50 18.02
CA THR A 99 0.33 3.29 18.89
C THR A 99 0.77 4.61 18.25
N HIS A 100 0.81 4.69 16.91
CA HIS A 100 1.30 5.87 16.16
C HIS A 100 0.17 6.60 15.40
N GLN A 101 -0.98 6.82 16.05
CA GLN A 101 -2.22 7.33 15.41
C GLN A 101 -2.05 8.68 14.69
N HIS A 102 -1.13 9.54 15.17
CA HIS A 102 -0.91 10.87 14.63
C HIS A 102 0.17 10.94 13.55
N GLU A 103 0.82 9.82 13.23
CA GLU A 103 1.98 9.78 12.33
C GLU A 103 1.61 9.43 10.89
N PHE A 104 0.31 9.28 10.59
CA PHE A 104 -0.15 8.93 9.25
C PHE A 104 0.33 9.92 8.19
N ASP A 105 0.16 11.22 8.42
CA ASP A 105 0.54 12.26 7.45
C ASP A 105 2.05 12.29 7.24
N GLU A 106 2.83 12.13 8.30
CA GLU A 106 4.29 12.06 8.23
C GLU A 106 4.75 10.82 7.45
N CYS A 107 4.20 9.64 7.77
CA CYS A 107 4.46 8.41 7.02
C CYS A 107 4.08 8.56 5.55
N ASN A 108 2.92 9.17 5.28
CA ASN A 108 2.46 9.38 3.92
C ASN A 108 3.40 10.26 3.10
N LEU A 109 4.01 11.28 3.70
CA LEU A 109 4.96 12.17 3.04
C LEU A 109 6.36 11.57 2.88
N GLN A 110 6.86 10.86 3.90
CA GLN A 110 8.25 10.42 3.94
C GLN A 110 8.46 9.00 3.41
N ARG A 111 7.42 8.16 3.47
CA ARG A 111 7.54 6.70 3.24
C ARG A 111 6.71 6.19 2.07
N THR A 112 5.96 7.07 1.40
CA THR A 112 5.24 6.74 0.17
C THR A 112 6.11 7.00 -1.04
N ASN A 113 6.33 5.98 -1.86
CA ASN A 113 7.07 6.07 -3.11
C ASN A 113 6.21 5.57 -4.27
N ASP A 114 6.36 6.17 -5.46
CA ASP A 114 5.71 5.63 -6.65
C ASP A 114 6.24 4.21 -6.95
N TYR A 115 5.36 3.35 -7.46
CA TYR A 115 5.66 1.94 -7.63
C TYR A 115 6.89 1.69 -8.52
N ILE A 116 7.06 2.44 -9.61
CA ILE A 116 8.17 2.27 -10.54
C ILE A 116 9.53 2.60 -9.87
N PRO A 117 9.74 3.77 -9.26
CA PRO A 117 10.94 4.01 -8.45
C PRO A 117 11.17 2.97 -7.36
N TRP A 118 10.10 2.58 -6.67
CA TRP A 118 10.17 1.62 -5.56
C TRP A 118 10.66 0.24 -6.00
N ILE A 119 10.10 -0.32 -7.08
CA ILE A 119 10.49 -1.63 -7.59
C ILE A 119 11.92 -1.61 -8.17
N CYS A 120 12.31 -0.53 -8.84
CA CYS A 120 13.67 -0.36 -9.35
C CYS A 120 14.70 -0.38 -8.21
N LYS A 121 14.42 0.32 -7.09
CA LYS A 121 15.29 0.29 -5.91
C LYS A 121 15.47 -1.13 -5.38
N LYS A 122 14.38 -1.88 -5.20
CA LYS A 122 14.42 -3.27 -4.74
C LYS A 122 15.27 -4.16 -5.67
N TRP A 123 15.15 -4.00 -6.98
CA TRP A 123 15.96 -4.74 -7.95
C TRP A 123 17.45 -4.37 -7.90
N MET A 124 17.78 -3.10 -7.71
CA MET A 124 19.18 -2.65 -7.56
C MET A 124 19.82 -3.21 -6.27
N ASP A 125 19.09 -3.19 -5.16
CA ASP A 125 19.55 -3.74 -3.87
C ASP A 125 19.79 -5.26 -3.97
N ALA A 126 18.90 -5.97 -4.68
CA ALA A 126 19.04 -7.40 -4.93
C ALA A 126 20.22 -7.74 -5.84
N ALA A 127 20.48 -6.93 -6.89
CA ALA A 127 21.60 -7.12 -7.81
C ALA A 127 22.96 -6.87 -7.13
N THR A 128 23.04 -5.86 -6.26
CA THR A 128 24.25 -5.53 -5.50
C THR A 128 24.65 -6.69 -4.57
N SER A 129 23.66 -7.30 -3.92
CA SER A 129 23.85 -8.45 -3.03
C SER A 129 24.31 -9.74 -3.74
N GLN A 130 24.18 -9.84 -5.07
CA GLN A 130 24.65 -10.98 -5.86
C GLN A 130 26.08 -10.79 -6.39
N THR A 131 26.61 -9.57 -6.40
CA THR A 131 27.95 -9.27 -6.94
C THR A 131 29.05 -9.42 -5.89
N GLU A 132 28.69 -9.52 -4.60
CA GLU A 132 29.60 -9.71 -3.47
C GLU A 132 29.78 -11.19 -3.05
N LYS A 133 29.42 -12.14 -3.92
CA LYS A 133 29.65 -13.60 -3.72
C LYS A 133 30.58 -14.19 -4.76
#